data_AF-A0A971A6G2-F1
#
_entry.id   AF-A0A971A6G2-F1
#
_cell.length_a   1.000
_cell.length_b   1.000
_cell.length_c   1.000
_cell.angle_alpha   90.00
_cell.angle_beta   90.00
_cell.angle_gamma   90.00
#
_symmetry.space_group_name_H-M   'P 1'
#
loop_
_entity.id
_entity.type
_entity.pdbx_description
1 polymer ?
#
loop_
_entity_poly.entity_id
_entity_poly.type
_entity_poly.pdbx_seq_one_letter_code
_entity_poly.pdbx_strand_id
1 'polypeptide(L)' 'MRNAILSAIFEQMADIMEILGEDPFRINSYRKVSRTLSELPADVGALLEDGRLARTPGIGKSSLAKIRE' A
#
# COMPACT_ATOMS: atom_id res chain seq x y z
N MET A 1 -13.59 -5.24 -2.35
CA MET A 1 -12.83 -5.54 -3.59
C MET A 1 -11.68 -4.56 -3.82
N ARG A 2 -11.88 -3.24 -3.65
CA ARG A 2 -10.85 -2.21 -3.89
C ARG A 2 -9.56 -2.46 -3.10
N ASN A 3 -9.65 -2.89 -1.84
CA ASN A 3 -8.51 -3.25 -1.00
C ASN A 3 -7.62 -4.34 -1.64
N ALA A 4 -8.23 -5.41 -2.14
CA ALA A 4 -7.51 -6.53 -2.75
C ALA A 4 -6.81 -6.10 -4.05
N ILE A 5 -7.45 -5.24 -4.86
CA ILE A 5 -6.86 -4.71 -6.09
C ILE A 5 -5.63 -3.85 -5.77
N LEU A 6 -5.75 -2.90 -4.83
CA LEU A 6 -4.62 -2.05 -4.45
C LEU A 6 -3.50 -2.88 -3.81
N SER A 7 -3.83 -3.85 -2.94
CA SER A 7 -2.84 -4.79 -2.39
C SER A 7 -2.06 -5.49 -3.49
N ALA A 8 -2.74 -6.06 -4.49
CA ALA A 8 -2.10 -6.74 -5.61
C ALA A 8 -1.20 -5.79 -6.45
N ILE A 9 -1.61 -4.53 -6.65
CA ILE A 9 -0.80 -3.53 -7.36
C ILE A 9 0.49 -3.24 -6.56
N PHE A 10 0.38 -2.99 -5.26
CA PHE A 10 1.55 -2.73 -4.41
C PHE A 10 2.50 -3.93 -4.36
N GLU A 11 1.96 -5.16 -4.37
CA GLU A 11 2.77 -6.38 -4.45
C GLU A 11 3.53 -6.48 -5.78
N GLN A 12 2.85 -6.28 -6.91
CA GLN A 12 3.46 -6.31 -8.23
C GLN A 12 4.53 -5.23 -8.39
N MET A 13 4.30 -4.03 -7.85
CA MET A 13 5.30 -2.97 -7.83
C MET A 13 6.55 -3.39 -7.04
N ALA A 14 6.38 -4.06 -5.90
CA ALA A 14 7.50 -4.57 -5.13
C ALA A 14 8.28 -5.66 -5.88
N ASP A 15 7.58 -6.58 -6.56
CA ASP A 15 8.21 -7.63 -7.36
C ASP A 15 9.02 -7.03 -8.52
N ILE A 16 8.46 -6.05 -9.24
CA ILE A 16 9.16 -5.34 -10.31
C ILE A 16 10.41 -4.64 -9.77
N MET A 17 10.27 -3.92 -8.65
CA MET A 17 11.38 -3.23 -8.02
C MET A 17 12.50 -4.20 -7.59
N GLU A 18 12.14 -5.36 -7.06
CA GLU A 18 13.09 -6.41 -6.70
C GLU A 18 13.84 -6.94 -7.94
N ILE A 19 13.14 -7.20 -9.04
CA ILE A 19 13.75 -7.61 -10.31
C ILE A 19 14.73 -6.55 -10.83
N LEU A 20 14.37 -5.27 -10.67
CA LEU A 20 15.20 -4.14 -11.11
C LEU A 20 16.37 -3.85 -10.16
N GLY A 21 16.48 -4.55 -9.02
CA GLY A 21 17.54 -4.32 -8.04
C GLY A 21 17.42 -2.96 -7.33
N GLU A 22 16.20 -2.46 -7.17
CA GLU A 22 15.91 -1.21 -6.46
C GLU A 22 16.21 -1.31 -4.95
N ASP A 23 16.13 -0.17 -4.27
CA ASP A 23 16.40 -0.06 -2.84
C ASP A 23 15.57 -1.07 -1.99
N PRO A 24 16.21 -1.94 -1.18
CA PRO A 24 15.52 -2.93 -0.36
C PRO A 24 14.54 -2.33 0.65
N PHE A 25 14.82 -1.13 1.17
CA PHE A 25 13.91 -0.47 2.09
C PHE A 25 12.61 -0.08 1.38
N ARG A 26 12.70 0.43 0.15
CA ARG A 26 11.53 0.78 -0.68
C ARG A 26 10.74 -0.45 -1.09
N ILE A 27 11.38 -1.54 -1.50
CA ILE A 27 10.71 -2.83 -1.80
C ILE A 27 9.91 -3.31 -0.59
N ASN A 28 10.55 -3.36 0.58
CA ASN A 28 9.90 -3.80 1.81
C ASN A 28 8.74 -2.88 2.24
N SER A 29 8.85 -1.57 1.97
CA SER A 29 7.78 -0.61 2.21
C SER A 29 6.53 -0.93 1.35
N TYR A 30 6.71 -1.22 0.06
CA TYR A 30 5.61 -1.58 -0.83
C TYR A 30 4.96 -2.92 -0.44
N ARG A 31 5.76 -3.94 -0.12
CA ARG A 31 5.23 -5.22 0.42
C ARG A 31 4.47 -5.02 1.73
N LYS A 32 4.94 -4.12 2.60
CA LYS A 32 4.23 -3.79 3.85
C LYS A 32 2.89 -3.12 3.57
N VAL A 33 2.83 -2.17 2.64
CA VAL A 33 1.57 -1.53 2.24
C VAL A 33 0.60 -2.55 1.66
N SER A 34 1.06 -3.42 0.76
CA SER A 34 0.27 -4.51 0.18
C SER A 34 -0.41 -5.35 1.27
N ARG A 35 0.37 -5.85 2.25
CA ARG A 35 -0.15 -6.60 3.40
C ARG A 35 -1.12 -5.79 4.27
N THR A 36 -0.79 -4.54 4.56
CA THR A 36 -1.68 -3.67 5.34
C THR A 36 -3.02 -3.50 4.63
N LEU A 37 -3.04 -3.31 3.31
CA LEU A 37 -4.26 -3.13 2.53
C LEU A 37 -5.12 -4.40 2.48
N SER A 38 -4.52 -5.58 2.38
CA SER A 38 -5.27 -6.85 2.38
C SER A 38 -5.89 -7.17 3.74
N GLU A 39 -5.27 -6.73 4.84
CA GLU A 39 -5.72 -6.93 6.22
C GLU A 39 -6.65 -5.81 6.73
N LEU A 40 -6.90 -4.76 5.94
CA LEU A 40 -7.75 -3.65 6.36
C LEU A 40 -9.17 -4.14 6.72
N PRO A 41 -9.70 -3.78 7.91
CA PRO A 41 -11.03 -4.23 8.35
C PRO A 41 -12.19 -3.52 7.64
N ALA A 42 -11.91 -2.47 6.87
CA ALA A 42 -12.89 -1.65 6.17
C ALA A 42 -12.38 -1.27 4.76
N ASP A 43 -13.28 -0.78 3.92
CA ASP A 43 -12.91 -0.29 2.59
C ASP A 43 -11.88 0.83 2.66
N VAL A 44 -10.83 0.72 1.88
CA VAL A 44 -9.72 1.67 1.80
C VAL A 44 -10.20 3.07 1.39
N GLY A 45 -11.23 3.18 0.56
CA GLY A 45 -11.82 4.45 0.16
C GLY A 45 -12.53 5.14 1.33
N ALA A 46 -13.33 4.41 2.10
CA ALA A 46 -13.96 4.95 3.29
C ALA A 46 -12.93 5.43 4.34
N LEU A 47 -11.88 4.64 4.58
CA LEU A 47 -10.81 5.05 5.49
C LEU A 47 -10.00 6.25 4.97
N LEU A 48 -9.88 6.38 3.65
CA LEU A 48 -9.22 7.50 3.00
C LEU A 48 -10.02 8.79 3.18
N GLU A 49 -11.33 8.75 2.96
CA GLU A 49 -12.27 9.86 3.15
C GLU A 49 -12.30 10.31 4.62
N ASP A 50 -12.34 9.36 5.57
CA ASP A 50 -12.30 9.63 7.01
C ASP A 50 -10.92 10.11 7.52
N GLY A 51 -9.90 10.14 6.66
CA GLY A 51 -8.51 10.44 7.01
C GLY A 51 -7.87 9.41 7.96
N ARG A 52 -8.55 8.30 8.26
CA ARG A 52 -8.07 7.22 9.13
C ARG A 52 -6.98 6.38 8.46
N LEU A 53 -7.00 6.29 7.13
CA LEU A 53 -5.99 5.54 6.38
C LEU A 53 -4.57 6.06 6.64
N ALA A 54 -4.40 7.38 6.76
CA ALA A 54 -3.12 8.03 7.07
C ALA A 54 -2.56 7.67 8.47
N ARG A 55 -3.41 7.15 9.36
CA ARG A 55 -3.04 6.71 10.71
C ARG A 55 -2.81 5.20 10.78
N THR A 56 -2.98 4.47 9.66
CA THR A 56 -2.84 3.02 9.63
C THR A 56 -1.36 2.64 9.65
N PRO A 57 -0.90 1.80 10.61
CA PRO A 57 0.48 1.33 10.65
C PRO A 57 0.88 0.67 9.33
N GLY A 58 2.01 1.09 8.75
CA GLY A 58 2.47 0.60 7.45
C GLY A 58 2.09 1.48 6.27
N ILE A 59 1.14 2.41 6.42
CA ILE A 59 0.83 3.43 5.40
C ILE A 59 1.57 4.73 5.71
N GLY A 60 2.61 5.02 4.92
CA GLY A 60 3.35 6.29 5.00
C GLY A 60 2.79 7.36 4.05
N LYS A 61 3.32 8.60 4.15
CA LYS A 61 2.92 9.72 3.28
C LYS A 61 3.03 9.40 1.78
N SER A 62 4.11 8.73 1.37
CA SER A 62 4.33 8.35 -0.04
C SER A 62 3.31 7.33 -0.53
N SER A 63 3.09 6.25 0.23
CA SER A 63 2.09 5.22 -0.10
C SER A 63 0.67 5.80 -0.09
N LEU A 64 0.36 6.67 0.86
CA LEU A 64 -0.93 7.36 0.92
C LEU A 64 -1.17 8.25 -0.32
N ALA A 65 -0.14 8.95 -0.79
CA ALA A 65 -0.24 9.73 -2.02
C ALA A 65 -0.51 8.81 -3.23
N LYS A 66 0.12 7.64 -3.30
CA LYS A 66 -0.14 6.65 -4.36
C LYS A 66 -1.50 5.98 -4.30
N ILE A 67 -2.09 5.85 -3.11
CA ILE A 67 -3.45 5.32 -2.97
C ILE A 67 -4.51 6.37 -3.41
N ARG A 68 -4.18 7.66 -3.37
CA ARG A 68 -5.08 8.77 -3.75
C ARG A 68 -5.09 9.08 -5.24
N GLU A 69 -4.03 8.73 -5.94
CA GLU A 69 -3.88 8.92 -7.39
C GLU A 69 -4.86 8.02 -8.15
#